data_AF-A0AA37WPM1-F1
#
_entry.id   AF-A0AA37WPM1-F1
#
_cell.length_a   1.000
_cell.length_b   1.000
_cell.length_c   1.000
_cell.angle_alpha   90.00
_cell.angle_beta   90.00
_cell.angle_gamma   90.00
#
_symmetry.space_group_name_H-M   'P 1'
#
loop_
_entity.id
_entity.type
_entity.pdbx_description
1 polymer ?
#
loop_
_entity_poly.entity_id
_entity_poly.type
_entity_poly.pdbx_seq_one_letter_code
_entity_poly.pdbx_strand_id
1 'polypeptide(L)'
;MQSLHADLRLEDRLRPENRLDAAEPARVIEIGEITAGIAVPEGRGVRFFSSARDFDGLDGAVFRTAEQAARAARARVSTRSRTAARRDQPRLRHA
;
A
#
# COMPACT_ATOMS: atom_id res chain seq x y z
N MET A 1 -50.11 15.23 -6.36
CA MET A 1 -49.29 15.17 -5.14
C MET A 1 -48.14 14.23 -5.46
N GLN A 2 -47.01 14.75 -5.96
CA GLN A 2 -45.84 15.21 -5.19
C GLN A 2 -45.09 14.08 -4.47
N SER A 3 -43.76 14.22 -4.47
CA SER A 3 -42.71 13.38 -3.82
C SER A 3 -42.21 12.24 -4.71
N LEU A 4 -41.14 12.37 -5.52
CA LEU A 4 -39.81 12.92 -5.23
C LEU A 4 -39.19 12.28 -3.96
N HIS A 5 -38.62 11.09 -4.14
CA HIS A 5 -37.42 10.64 -3.42
C HIS A 5 -36.49 10.13 -4.52
N ALA A 6 -35.61 10.99 -5.05
CA ALA A 6 -34.24 11.16 -4.55
C ALA A 6 -33.56 9.77 -4.49
N ASP A 7 -32.75 9.41 -5.49
CA ASP A 7 -31.33 9.76 -5.49
C ASP A 7 -30.76 9.38 -4.11
N LEU A 8 -30.32 8.14 -3.92
CA LEU A 8 -28.91 7.77 -4.04
C LEU A 8 -28.81 6.27 -4.33
N ARG A 9 -28.70 5.90 -5.61
CA ARG A 9 -28.06 4.63 -6.00
C ARG A 9 -26.57 4.77 -5.67
N LEU A 10 -26.18 4.52 -4.43
CA LEU A 10 -24.80 4.73 -3.96
C LEU A 10 -23.88 3.51 -4.14
N GLU A 11 -24.24 2.53 -4.96
CA GLU A 11 -23.40 1.33 -5.11
C GLU A 11 -23.07 1.02 -6.57
N ASP A 12 -22.99 2.07 -7.40
CA ASP A 12 -22.43 1.98 -8.75
C ASP A 12 -21.38 3.09 -8.95
N ARG A 13 -20.39 3.17 -8.05
CA ARG A 13 -19.29 4.16 -8.14
C ARG A 13 -17.89 3.63 -7.87
N LEU A 14 -17.68 2.31 -7.98
CA LEU A 14 -16.34 1.72 -8.03
C LEU A 14 -16.29 0.59 -9.06
N ARG A 15 -16.80 0.84 -10.27
CA ARG A 15 -16.33 0.12 -11.45
C ARG A 15 -15.10 0.89 -11.92
N PRO A 16 -13.86 0.55 -11.52
CA PRO A 16 -12.72 1.01 -12.27
C PRO A 16 -12.89 0.42 -13.66
N GLU A 17 -13.27 1.25 -14.63
CA GLU A 17 -13.26 0.89 -16.04
C GLU A 17 -11.79 0.70 -16.46
N ASN A 18 -11.15 -0.36 -15.95
CA ASN A 18 -9.83 -0.81 -16.37
C ASN A 18 -9.99 -1.57 -17.69
N ARG A 19 -10.45 -0.84 -18.71
CA ARG A 19 -10.48 -1.27 -20.12
C ARG A 19 -9.05 -1.13 -20.69
N LEU A 20 -8.10 -1.74 -20.00
CA LEU A 20 -6.71 -1.97 -20.39
C LEU A 20 -6.41 -3.44 -20.07
N ASP A 21 -7.10 -4.31 -20.81
CA ASP A 21 -6.75 -5.70 -21.13
C ASP A 21 -6.07 -6.53 -20.00
N ALA A 22 -6.88 -7.26 -19.23
CA ALA A 22 -6.48 -8.41 -18.40
C ALA A 22 -5.38 -8.18 -17.32
N ALA A 23 -5.05 -6.93 -16.96
CA ALA A 23 -4.16 -6.64 -15.84
C ALA A 23 -4.93 -6.52 -14.52
N GLU A 24 -4.47 -7.24 -13.48
CA GLU A 24 -5.02 -7.22 -12.13
C GLU A 24 -5.28 -5.78 -11.64
N PRO A 25 -6.44 -5.49 -11.00
CA PRO A 25 -6.78 -4.15 -10.57
C PRO A 25 -5.78 -3.61 -9.53
N ALA A 26 -5.71 -2.27 -9.43
CA ALA A 26 -4.90 -1.65 -8.39
C ALA A 26 -5.33 -2.13 -7.01
N ARG A 27 -4.36 -2.55 -6.19
CA ARG A 27 -4.61 -3.21 -4.91
C ARG A 27 -3.90 -2.52 -3.76
N VAL A 28 -4.65 -2.25 -2.69
CA VAL A 28 -4.09 -1.75 -1.44
C VAL A 28 -3.31 -2.86 -0.75
N ILE A 29 -2.11 -2.53 -0.26
CA ILE A 29 -1.23 -3.42 0.47
C ILE A 29 -1.18 -2.96 1.92
N GLU A 30 -1.59 -3.85 2.81
CA GLU A 30 -1.62 -3.63 4.26
C GLU A 30 -0.69 -4.63 4.95
N ILE A 31 0.15 -4.12 5.85
CA ILE A 31 1.10 -4.91 6.64
C ILE A 31 0.76 -4.75 8.11
N GLY A 32 0.15 -5.78 8.70
CA GLY A 32 -0.41 -5.70 10.04
C GLY A 32 -1.53 -4.66 10.07
N GLU A 33 -1.39 -3.65 10.93
CA GLU A 33 -2.35 -2.55 11.08
C GLU A 33 -1.99 -1.31 10.24
N ILE A 34 -0.93 -1.37 9.43
CA ILE A 34 -0.43 -0.23 8.66
C ILE A 34 -0.74 -0.43 7.18
N THR A 35 -1.46 0.52 6.58
CA THR A 35 -1.54 0.62 5.11
C THR A 35 -0.17 0.99 4.56
N ALA A 36 0.49 0.03 3.91
CA ALA A 36 1.82 0.24 3.37
C ALA A 36 1.79 1.09 2.09
N GLY A 37 0.76 0.88 1.26
CA GLY A 37 0.66 1.55 -0.02
C GLY A 37 -0.35 0.94 -0.96
N ILE A 38 -0.33 1.37 -2.22
CA ILE A 38 -1.12 0.81 -3.30
C ILE A 38 -0.19 0.27 -4.39
N ALA A 39 -0.47 -0.94 -4.88
CA ALA A 39 0.16 -1.51 -6.06
C ALA A 39 -0.73 -1.25 -7.28
N VAL A 40 -0.25 -0.45 -8.21
CA VAL A 40 -0.95 -0.08 -9.44
C VAL A 40 -0.37 -0.91 -10.59
N PRO A 41 -1.17 -1.66 -11.36
CA PRO A 41 -0.67 -2.35 -12.55
C PRO A 41 -0.05 -1.35 -13.53
N GLU A 42 1.18 -1.63 -13.98
CA GLU A 42 1.90 -0.81 -14.95
C GLU A 42 2.54 -1.73 -16.01
N GLY A 43 1.91 -1.82 -17.18
CA GLY A 43 2.42 -2.53 -18.36
C GLY A 43 2.76 -4.00 -18.11
N ARG A 44 3.99 -4.28 -17.65
CA ARG A 44 4.52 -5.63 -17.40
C ARG A 44 4.62 -6.01 -15.93
N GLY A 45 4.16 -5.17 -15.02
CA GLY A 45 4.28 -5.38 -13.59
C GLY A 45 3.32 -4.50 -12.80
N VAL A 46 3.73 -4.15 -11.59
CA VAL A 46 2.99 -3.26 -10.71
C VAL A 46 3.93 -2.22 -10.13
N ARG A 47 3.51 -0.96 -10.11
CA ARG A 47 4.21 0.11 -9.42
C ARG A 47 3.66 0.26 -8.01
N PHE A 48 4.54 0.28 -7.02
CA PHE A 48 4.16 0.51 -5.64
C PHE A 48 4.20 2.00 -5.32
N PHE A 49 3.15 2.51 -4.68
CA PHE A 49 3.10 3.86 -4.11
C PHE A 49 2.95 3.75 -2.61
N SER A 50 3.86 4.37 -1.88
CA SER A 50 3.89 4.34 -0.42
C SER A 50 2.77 5.21 0.17
N SER A 51 2.20 4.75 1.28
CA SER A 51 1.24 5.52 2.08
C SER A 51 1.87 6.07 3.38
N ALA A 52 2.98 5.45 3.82
CA ALA A 52 3.69 5.83 5.04
C ALA A 52 5.21 5.87 4.82
N ARG A 53 5.89 6.74 5.58
CA ARG A 53 7.34 6.98 5.51
C ARG A 53 8.20 5.73 5.66
N ASP A 54 7.68 4.74 6.37
CA ASP A 54 8.23 3.39 6.49
C ASP A 54 8.54 2.71 5.15
N PHE A 55 7.76 3.05 4.13
CA PHE A 55 7.75 2.42 2.82
C PHE A 55 8.26 3.35 1.71
N ASP A 56 8.70 4.58 2.02
CA ASP A 56 9.19 5.56 1.03
C ASP A 56 10.29 4.97 0.12
N GLY A 57 11.16 4.11 0.65
CA GLY A 57 12.19 3.48 -0.19
C GLY A 57 11.66 2.42 -1.19
N LEU A 58 10.36 2.12 -1.18
CA LEU A 58 9.66 1.32 -2.19
C LEU A 58 8.77 2.20 -3.09
N ASP A 59 8.66 3.50 -2.80
CA ASP A 59 7.83 4.41 -3.57
C ASP A 59 8.32 4.51 -5.02
N GLY A 60 7.39 4.36 -5.96
CA GLY A 60 7.68 4.33 -7.39
C GLY A 60 8.39 3.07 -7.87
N ALA A 61 8.72 2.12 -6.99
CA ALA A 61 9.39 0.88 -7.39
C ALA A 61 8.42 -0.01 -8.18
N VAL A 62 8.90 -0.53 -9.31
CA VAL A 62 8.15 -1.46 -10.16
C VAL A 62 8.53 -2.90 -9.81
N PHE A 63 7.53 -3.69 -9.44
CA PHE A 63 7.63 -5.10 -9.11
C PHE A 63 6.96 -5.95 -10.18
N ARG A 64 7.31 -7.23 -10.24
CA ARG A 64 6.69 -8.17 -11.18
C ARG A 64 5.23 -8.48 -10.82
N THR A 65 4.89 -8.44 -9.52
CA THR A 65 3.55 -8.73 -8.99
C THR A 65 3.26 -7.94 -7.71
N ALA A 66 1.98 -7.78 -7.37
CA ALA A 66 1.55 -7.13 -6.12
C ALA A 66 2.04 -7.89 -4.87
N GLU A 67 2.12 -9.22 -4.93
CA GLU A 67 2.68 -10.03 -3.84
C GLU A 67 4.17 -9.75 -3.60
N GLN A 68 4.93 -9.51 -4.68
CA GLN A 68 6.34 -9.15 -4.57
C GLN A 68 6.51 -7.78 -3.91
N ALA A 69 5.67 -6.80 -4.27
CA ALA A 69 5.62 -5.51 -3.62
C ALA A 69 5.25 -5.65 -2.12
N ALA A 70 4.25 -6.47 -1.79
CA ALA A 70 3.85 -6.73 -0.42
C ALA A 70 4.96 -7.41 0.40
N ARG A 71 5.70 -8.35 -0.19
CA ARG A 71 6.86 -8.99 0.45
C ARG A 71 7.96 -7.96 0.75
N ALA A 72 8.26 -7.07 -0.20
CA ALA A 72 9.23 -6.01 0.01
C ALA A 72 8.80 -5.05 1.14
N ALA A 73 7.51 -4.71 1.21
CA ALA A 73 6.94 -3.90 2.29
C ALA A 73 7.10 -4.59 3.65
N ARG A 74 6.77 -5.88 3.77
CA ARG A 74 6.97 -6.67 5.01
C ARG A 74 8.42 -6.67 5.49
N ALA A 75 9.37 -6.80 4.56
CA ALA A 75 10.80 -6.78 4.87
C ALA A 75 11.27 -5.42 5.44
N ARG A 76 10.66 -4.31 5.00
CA ARG A 76 10.94 -2.96 5.52
C ARG A 76 10.47 -2.78 6.96
N VAL A 77 9.25 -3.20 7.27
CA VAL A 77 8.73 -3.16 8.65
C VAL A 77 9.63 -3.97 9.58
N SER A 78 10.01 -5.18 9.16
CA SER A 78 10.88 -6.06 9.96
C SER A 78 12.26 -5.45 10.23
N THR A 79 12.82 -4.74 9.25
CA THR A 79 14.10 -4.02 9.39
C THR A 79 13.97 -2.82 10.33
N ARG A 80 12.90 -2.02 10.20
CA ARG A 80 12.68 -0.86 11.08
C ARG A 80 12.48 -1.28 12.52
N SER A 81 11.69 -2.32 12.80
CA SER A 81 11.51 -2.83 14.18
C SER A 81 12.86 -3.18 14.81
N ARG A 82 13.79 -3.75 14.04
CA ARG A 82 15.14 -4.05 14.50
C ARG A 82 15.98 -2.78 14.74
N THR A 83 15.85 -1.76 13.89
CA THR A 83 16.58 -0.49 14.08
C THR A 83 16.01 0.34 15.22
N ALA A 84 14.69 0.36 15.40
CA ALA A 84 14.03 1.01 16.53
C ALA A 84 14.46 0.39 17.86
N ALA A 85 14.48 -0.94 17.95
CA ALA A 85 14.98 -1.66 19.12
C ALA A 85 16.46 -1.34 19.46
N ARG A 86 17.29 -0.99 18.46
CA ARG A 86 18.68 -0.57 18.70
C ARG A 86 18.82 0.90 19.13
N ARG A 87 17.92 1.79 18.69
CA ARG A 87 17.92 3.20 19.10
C ARG A 87 17.43 3.40 20.53
N ASP A 88 16.58 2.49 21.01
CA ASP A 88 16.07 2.51 22.38
C ASP A 88 17.06 1.92 23.41
N GLN A 89 18.19 1.35 22.98
CA GLN A 89 19.21 0.94 23.94
C GLN A 89 19.83 2.19 24.56
N PRO A 90 19.61 2.45 25.87
CA PRO A 90 20.28 3.54 26.54
C PRO A 90 21.77 3.23 26.44
N ARG A 91 22.54 4.20 25.95
CA ARG A 91 23.99 4.18 26.11
C ARG A 91 24.24 4.23 27.62
N LEU A 92 24.32 3.05 28.24
CA LEU A 92 24.84 2.87 29.58
C LEU A 92 26.29 3.32 29.50
N ARG A 93 26.46 4.61 29.78
CA ARG A 93 27.71 5.31 29.83
C ARG A 93 28.40 4.78 31.07
N HIS A 94 29.40 3.94 30.85
CA HIS A 94 30.37 3.56 31.87
C HIS A 94 30.90 4.85 32.52
N ALA A 95 30.73 4.93 33.84
CA ALA A 95 31.38 5.87 34.73
C ALA A 95 32.51 5.13 35.46
#